data_AF-A0A663NAX0-F1
#
_entry.id   AF-A0A663NAX0-F1
#
_cell.length_a   1.000
_cell.length_b   1.000
_cell.length_c   1.000
_cell.angle_alpha   90.00
_cell.angle_beta   90.00
_cell.angle_gamma   90.00
#
_symmetry.space_group_name_H-M   'P 1'
#
loop_
_entity.id
_entity.type
_entity.pdbx_description
1 polymer ?
#
loop_
_entity_poly.entity_id
_entity_poly.type
_entity_poly.pdbx_seq_one_letter_code
_entity_poly.pdbx_strand_id
1 'polypeptide(L)'
;MRCAGCCGDEGLECVPVDVYNVTMEIMRIKPHQSQHIAHMSFLQHSKCDCRKSKRGKGKGQKRKRKKGRHCEPCSERRKHLFVQDPQTCKCSCKFTDSRCKSRQLELNERTCRFVSGRMKEKHTKRKREKEKEGGACFLLTSGTSAI
;
A
#
# COMPACT_ATOMS: atom_id res chain seq x y z
N MET A 1 -17.96 37.88 -5.22
CA MET A 1 -18.26 37.76 -3.77
C MET A 1 -18.55 36.33 -3.37
N ARG A 2 -18.10 35.91 -2.18
CA ARG A 2 -18.36 34.58 -1.60
C ARG A 2 -18.92 34.76 -0.19
N CYS A 3 -19.72 33.79 0.26
CA CYS A 3 -20.24 33.77 1.62
C CYS A 3 -19.08 33.56 2.58
N ALA A 4 -18.97 34.44 3.57
CA ALA A 4 -17.98 34.41 4.61
C ALA A 4 -18.61 34.91 5.91
N GLY A 5 -18.11 34.43 7.06
CA GLY A 5 -18.64 34.76 8.38
C GLY A 5 -19.06 33.52 9.16
N CYS A 6 -19.36 33.74 10.45
CA CYS A 6 -19.89 32.73 11.36
C CYS A 6 -21.40 32.88 11.52
N CYS A 7 -22.05 31.78 11.85
CA CYS A 7 -23.44 31.76 12.29
C CYS A 7 -23.49 31.88 13.82
N GLY A 8 -24.61 32.35 14.37
CA GLY A 8 -24.78 32.47 15.82
C GLY A 8 -24.76 31.13 16.57
N ASP A 9 -25.09 30.03 15.87
CA ASP A 9 -25.03 28.67 16.40
C ASP A 9 -23.83 27.90 15.81
N GLU A 10 -23.08 27.20 16.66
CA GLU A 10 -21.93 26.38 16.26
C GLU A 10 -22.30 25.18 15.36
N GLY A 11 -23.57 24.76 15.39
CA GLY A 11 -24.10 23.69 14.53
C GLY A 11 -24.52 24.14 13.12
N LEU A 12 -24.45 25.44 12.83
CA LEU A 12 -24.83 26.01 11.55
C LEU A 12 -23.60 26.42 10.73
N GLU A 13 -23.72 26.35 9.42
CA GLU A 13 -22.68 26.74 8.47
C GLU A 13 -23.28 27.75 7.48
N CYS A 14 -22.53 28.83 7.22
CA CYS A 14 -22.92 29.86 6.27
C CYS A 14 -22.74 29.32 4.84
N VAL A 15 -23.84 29.17 4.11
CA VAL A 15 -23.85 28.59 2.76
C VAL A 15 -24.56 29.51 1.77
N PRO A 16 -24.13 29.56 0.49
CA PRO A 16 -24.84 30.31 -0.53
C PRO A 16 -26.21 29.70 -0.79
N VAL A 17 -27.22 30.56 -0.87
CA VAL A 17 -28.59 30.21 -1.25
C VAL A 17 -28.82 30.53 -2.71
N ASP A 18 -28.42 31.74 -3.10
CA ASP A 18 -28.52 32.22 -4.47
C ASP A 18 -27.14 32.57 -5.01
N VAL A 19 -26.93 32.21 -6.27
CA VAL A 19 -25.68 32.44 -7.00
C VAL A 19 -25.99 32.91 -8.41
N TYR A 20 -25.11 33.74 -8.95
CA TYR A 20 -25.19 34.21 -10.33
C TYR A 20 -23.79 34.33 -10.93
N ASN A 21 -23.72 34.34 -12.26
CA ASN A 21 -22.47 34.49 -12.98
C ASN A 21 -22.19 35.95 -13.28
N VAL A 22 -20.96 36.38 -13.02
CA VAL A 22 -20.46 37.71 -13.35
C VAL A 22 -19.35 37.55 -14.38
N THR A 23 -19.53 38.15 -15.55
CA THR A 23 -18.49 38.24 -16.58
C THR A 23 -17.62 39.46 -16.32
N MET A 24 -16.32 39.26 -16.19
CA MET A 24 -15.34 40.33 -16.03
C MET A 24 -14.36 40.32 -17.18
N GLU A 25 -13.90 41.51 -17.56
CA GLU A 25 -12.79 41.67 -18.49
C GLU A 25 -11.47 41.53 -17.73
N ILE A 26 -10.67 40.52 -18.08
CA ILE A 26 -9.39 40.25 -17.45
C ILE A 26 -8.28 40.37 -18.48
N MET A 27 -7.31 41.24 -18.20
CA MET A 27 -6.10 41.35 -19.00
C MET A 27 -5.17 40.17 -18.71
N ARG A 28 -4.90 39.34 -19.72
CA ARG A 28 -3.96 38.23 -19.62
C ARG A 28 -2.59 38.67 -20.11
N ILE A 29 -1.64 38.73 -19.18
CA ILE A 29 -0.25 39.11 -19.47
C ILE A 29 0.57 37.82 -19.62
N LYS A 30 1.11 37.61 -20.81
CA LYS A 30 2.09 36.54 -21.06
C LYS A 30 3.46 37.19 -21.29
N PRO A 31 4.46 36.93 -20.42
CA PRO A 31 5.81 37.45 -20.65
C PRO A 31 6.35 36.90 -21.98
N HIS A 32 6.96 37.77 -22.79
CA HIS A 32 7.49 37.49 -24.14
C HIS A 32 6.47 37.18 -25.25
N GLN A 33 5.17 37.34 -25.01
CA GLN A 33 4.13 37.25 -26.05
C GLN A 33 3.28 38.52 -26.07
N SER A 34 2.04 38.44 -26.58
CA SER A 34 1.07 39.54 -26.56
C SER A 34 0.17 39.50 -25.32
N GLN A 35 -0.26 40.68 -24.90
CA GLN A 35 -1.32 40.86 -23.89
C GLN A 35 -2.67 40.92 -24.61
N HIS A 36 -3.69 40.27 -24.06
CA HIS A 36 -5.06 40.35 -24.59
C HIS A 36 -6.07 40.43 -23.44
N ILE A 37 -7.18 41.11 -23.70
CA ILE A 37 -8.33 41.15 -22.80
C ILE A 37 -9.18 39.91 -23.06
N ALA A 38 -9.48 39.16 -21.99
CA ALA A 38 -10.32 37.98 -22.02
C ALA A 38 -11.53 38.18 -21.11
N HIS A 39 -12.72 37.88 -21.63
CA HIS A 39 -13.93 37.81 -20.81
C HIS A 39 -13.98 36.49 -20.05
N MET A 40 -14.03 36.57 -18.72
CA MET A 40 -14.10 35.40 -17.85
C MET A 40 -15.33 35.49 -16.96
N SER A 41 -16.08 34.41 -16.86
CA SER A 41 -17.25 34.31 -15.99
C SER A 41 -16.90 33.68 -14.64
N PHE A 42 -17.35 34.31 -13.57
CA PHE A 42 -17.15 33.87 -12.19
C PHE A 42 -18.47 33.68 -11.49
N LEU A 43 -18.56 32.63 -10.69
CA LEU A 43 -19.72 32.38 -9.84
C LEU A 43 -19.62 33.25 -8.57
N GLN A 44 -20.61 34.12 -8.40
CA GLN A 44 -20.78 35.01 -7.26
C GLN A 44 -21.98 34.57 -6.42
N HIS A 45 -21.82 34.62 -5.10
CA HIS A 45 -22.92 34.39 -4.17
C HIS A 45 -23.67 35.72 -3.98
N SER A 46 -24.97 35.76 -4.28
CA SER A 46 -25.84 36.93 -4.07
C SER A 46 -26.49 36.91 -2.69
N LYS A 47 -26.82 35.73 -2.16
CA LYS A 47 -27.46 35.56 -0.86
C LYS A 47 -26.87 34.38 -0.10
N CYS A 48 -26.71 34.52 1.21
CA CYS A 48 -26.15 33.51 2.12
C CYS A 48 -27.10 33.30 3.29
N ASP A 49 -27.28 32.06 3.74
CA ASP A 49 -28.05 31.71 4.94
C ASP A 49 -27.28 30.73 5.82
N CYS A 50 -27.57 30.75 7.11
CA CYS A 50 -27.09 29.77 8.08
C CYS A 50 -27.93 28.51 8.03
N ARG A 51 -27.35 27.38 7.59
CA ARG A 51 -28.06 26.10 7.50
C ARG A 51 -27.34 25.05 8.34
N LYS A 52 -28.10 24.09 8.88
CA LYS A 52 -27.54 22.97 9.66
C LYS A 52 -26.46 22.28 8.84
N SER A 53 -25.24 22.27 9.38
CA SER A 53 -24.13 21.65 8.67
C SER A 53 -24.42 20.18 8.51
N LYS A 54 -24.39 19.68 7.26
CA LYS A 54 -24.54 18.24 6.98
C LYS A 54 -23.28 17.44 7.37
N ARG A 55 -22.36 18.00 8.17
CA ARG A 55 -21.14 17.35 8.69
C ARG A 55 -21.39 16.10 9.56
N GLY A 56 -22.63 15.62 9.63
CA GLY A 56 -23.00 14.25 10.07
C GLY A 56 -23.18 13.22 8.94
N LYS A 57 -22.91 13.53 7.66
CA LYS A 57 -22.87 12.54 6.58
C LYS A 57 -21.56 12.67 5.81
N GLY A 58 -20.59 11.89 6.27
CA GLY A 58 -19.27 11.78 5.66
C GLY A 58 -19.33 11.64 4.14
N LYS A 59 -18.43 12.40 3.50
CA LYS A 59 -17.75 12.11 2.23
C LYS A 59 -18.24 10.86 1.49
N GLY A 60 -18.91 11.08 0.36
CA GLY A 60 -19.03 10.09 -0.70
C GLY A 60 -20.03 8.97 -0.46
N GLN A 61 -21.28 9.19 -0.89
CA GLN A 61 -22.11 8.07 -1.34
C GLN A 61 -21.53 7.53 -2.66
N LYS A 62 -20.40 6.83 -2.58
CA LYS A 62 -20.10 5.76 -3.53
C LYS A 62 -21.24 4.77 -3.32
N ARG A 63 -22.14 4.68 -4.31
CA ARG A 63 -23.28 3.75 -4.41
C ARG A 63 -23.03 2.54 -3.50
N LYS A 64 -23.91 2.30 -2.52
CA LYS A 64 -23.93 1.07 -1.71
C LYS A 64 -24.02 -0.14 -2.64
N ARG A 65 -22.89 -0.57 -3.19
CA ARG A 65 -22.72 -1.90 -3.75
C ARG A 65 -22.85 -2.80 -2.53
N LYS A 66 -23.81 -3.74 -2.60
CA LYS A 66 -24.21 -4.67 -1.53
C LYS A 66 -23.05 -4.93 -0.56
N LYS A 67 -23.23 -4.58 0.70
CA LYS A 67 -22.28 -4.86 1.80
C LYS A 67 -22.32 -6.39 2.01
N GLY A 68 -21.71 -7.13 1.09
CA GLY A 68 -21.30 -8.50 1.34
C GLY A 68 -20.36 -8.48 2.53
N ARG A 69 -20.41 -9.54 3.35
CA ARG A 69 -19.62 -9.70 4.57
C ARG A 69 -18.17 -9.28 4.28
N HIS A 70 -17.80 -8.07 4.69
CA HIS A 70 -16.51 -7.51 4.32
C HIS A 70 -15.55 -7.84 5.45
N CYS A 71 -14.64 -8.77 5.18
CA CYS A 71 -13.50 -9.03 6.03
C CYS A 71 -12.63 -7.77 6.11
N GLU A 72 -12.06 -7.49 7.28
CA GLU A 72 -11.01 -6.49 7.42
C GLU A 72 -9.84 -6.84 6.49
N PRO A 73 -9.26 -5.87 5.75
CA PRO A 73 -8.12 -6.12 4.89
C PRO A 73 -6.92 -6.67 5.70
N CYS A 74 -6.26 -7.70 5.18
CA CYS A 74 -5.10 -8.35 5.82
C CYS A 74 -3.95 -7.38 6.18
N SER A 75 -3.76 -6.32 5.37
CA SER A 75 -2.79 -5.25 5.63
C SER A 75 -3.02 -4.07 4.68
N GLU A 76 -3.18 -2.87 5.23
CA GLU A 76 -3.43 -1.64 4.45
C GLU A 76 -2.28 -1.31 3.48
N ARG A 77 -1.04 -1.49 3.95
CA ARG A 77 0.17 -1.08 3.20
C ARG A 77 0.61 -2.11 2.15
N ARG A 78 0.15 -3.37 2.24
CA ARG A 78 0.68 -4.50 1.45
C ARG A 78 -0.38 -5.46 0.92
N LYS A 79 -1.63 -5.00 0.76
CA LYS A 79 -2.78 -5.78 0.26
C LYS A 79 -2.54 -6.57 -1.04
N HIS A 80 -1.64 -6.12 -1.92
CA HIS A 80 -1.37 -6.79 -3.19
C HIS A 80 -0.55 -8.09 -3.05
N LEU A 81 0.07 -8.32 -1.88
CA LEU A 81 0.87 -9.50 -1.59
C LEU A 81 0.07 -10.59 -0.86
N PHE A 82 -1.10 -10.26 -0.31
CA PHE A 82 -1.93 -11.18 0.46
C PHE A 82 -3.20 -11.53 -0.29
N VAL A 83 -3.60 -12.79 -0.18
CA VAL A 83 -4.87 -13.31 -0.68
C VAL A 83 -5.76 -13.56 0.53
N GLN A 84 -7.00 -13.04 0.50
CA GLN A 84 -7.96 -13.23 1.58
C GLN A 84 -9.08 -14.16 1.12
N ASP A 85 -9.36 -15.16 1.94
CA ASP A 85 -10.51 -16.04 1.75
C ASP A 85 -11.81 -15.27 2.04
N PRO A 86 -12.75 -15.14 1.09
CA PRO A 86 -14.01 -14.42 1.27
C PRO A 86 -14.96 -15.02 2.31
N GLN A 87 -14.84 -16.31 2.63
CA GLN A 87 -15.71 -17.02 3.57
C GLN A 87 -15.12 -17.05 4.98
N THR A 88 -13.81 -17.28 5.09
CA THR A 88 -13.14 -17.43 6.39
C THR A 88 -12.39 -16.18 6.86
N CYS A 89 -12.28 -15.16 5.99
CA CYS A 89 -11.47 -13.96 6.20
C CYS A 89 -9.98 -14.23 6.45
N LYS A 90 -9.52 -15.48 6.27
CA LYS A 90 -8.13 -15.87 6.49
C LYS A 90 -7.23 -15.26 5.44
N CYS A 91 -6.13 -14.70 5.91
CA CYS A 91 -5.11 -14.07 5.09
C CYS A 91 -3.98 -15.06 4.81
N SER A 92 -3.66 -15.28 3.55
CA SER A 92 -2.52 -16.09 3.13
C SER A 92 -1.60 -15.29 2.21
N CYS A 93 -0.32 -15.66 2.18
CA CYS A 93 0.65 -15.07 1.27
C CYS A 93 0.35 -15.49 -0.18
N LYS A 94 0.48 -14.54 -1.12
CA LYS A 94 0.37 -14.84 -2.57
C LYS A 94 1.52 -15.73 -3.05
N PHE A 95 2.64 -15.71 -2.36
CA PHE A 95 3.80 -16.54 -2.65
C PHE A 95 3.84 -17.76 -1.74
N THR A 96 4.36 -18.88 -2.28
CA THR A 96 4.61 -20.11 -1.53
C THR A 96 6.04 -20.16 -1.01
N ASP A 97 6.24 -20.86 0.10
CA ASP A 97 7.56 -21.09 0.68
C ASP A 97 8.52 -21.85 -0.26
N SER A 98 7.99 -22.79 -1.06
CA SER A 98 8.76 -23.49 -2.10
C SER A 98 9.38 -22.55 -3.14
N ARG A 99 8.67 -21.49 -3.52
CA ARG A 99 9.16 -20.45 -4.45
C ARG A 99 10.23 -19.55 -3.82
N CYS A 100 10.22 -19.42 -2.50
CA CYS A 100 11.27 -18.70 -1.76
C CYS A 100 12.54 -19.54 -1.69
N LYS A 101 12.38 -20.83 -1.36
CA LYS A 101 13.46 -21.80 -1.24
C LYS A 101 14.24 -22.00 -2.54
N SER A 102 13.58 -21.98 -3.70
CA SER A 102 14.28 -22.06 -5.01
C SER A 102 15.21 -20.87 -5.26
N ARG A 103 14.99 -19.74 -4.58
CA ARG A 103 15.82 -18.54 -4.63
C ARG A 103 16.75 -18.41 -3.43
N GLN A 104 16.88 -19.45 -2.59
CA GLN A 104 17.64 -19.43 -1.34
C GLN A 104 17.16 -18.39 -0.32
N LEU A 105 15.87 -18.05 -0.37
CA LEU A 105 15.22 -17.09 0.54
C LEU A 105 14.14 -17.80 1.36
N GLU A 106 13.78 -17.21 2.49
CA GLU A 106 12.68 -17.67 3.34
C GLU A 106 11.47 -16.75 3.17
N LEU A 107 10.25 -17.31 3.19
CA LEU A 107 9.04 -16.51 3.14
C LEU A 107 8.71 -15.99 4.55
N ASN A 108 8.65 -14.68 4.71
CA ASN A 108 8.07 -14.10 5.93
C ASN A 108 6.54 -14.01 5.77
N GLU A 109 5.82 -14.93 6.40
CA GLU A 109 4.36 -15.02 6.29
C GLU A 109 3.61 -13.79 6.84
N ARG A 110 4.20 -13.06 7.80
CA ARG A 110 3.60 -11.83 8.34
C ARG A 110 3.70 -10.64 7.39
N THR A 111 4.66 -10.66 6.47
CA THR A 111 4.90 -9.55 5.53
C THR A 111 4.77 -9.93 4.06
N CYS A 112 4.59 -11.22 3.78
CA CYS A 112 4.61 -11.85 2.45
C CYS A 112 5.82 -11.41 1.61
N ARG A 113 7.00 -11.34 2.24
CA ARG A 113 8.26 -10.97 1.57
C ARG A 113 9.27 -12.10 1.65
N PHE A 114 10.05 -12.23 0.59
CA PHE A 114 11.29 -12.99 0.64
C PHE A 114 12.25 -12.27 1.59
N VAL A 115 12.74 -12.99 2.58
CA VAL A 115 13.81 -12.54 3.48
C VAL A 115 15.01 -13.46 3.30
N SER A 116 16.21 -12.95 3.52
CA SER A 116 17.43 -13.77 3.45
C SER A 116 17.31 -14.91 4.44
N GLY A 117 17.22 -16.14 3.93
CA GLY A 117 17.16 -17.32 4.77
C GLY A 117 18.51 -17.53 5.44
N ARG A 118 18.52 -17.82 6.74
CA ARG A 118 19.74 -18.33 7.38
C ARG A 118 19.98 -19.72 6.82
N MET A 119 20.88 -19.85 5.83
CA MET A 119 21.30 -21.14 5.29
C MET A 119 21.74 -22.08 6.44
N LYS A 120 20.85 -22.95 6.91
CA LYS A 120 21.27 -24.13 7.67
C LYS A 120 21.82 -25.16 6.69
N GLU A 121 23.10 -25.00 6.40
CA GLU A 121 24.08 -26.06 6.19
C GLU A 121 23.53 -27.37 5.58
N LYS A 122 23.53 -27.45 4.25
CA LYS A 122 23.43 -28.72 3.51
C LYS A 122 24.59 -28.94 2.56
N HIS A 123 25.78 -28.48 2.94
CA HIS A 123 27.02 -28.70 2.19
C HIS A 123 27.91 -29.81 2.78
N THR A 124 27.40 -30.63 3.71
CA THR A 124 28.22 -31.62 4.44
C THR A 124 27.90 -33.09 4.14
N LYS A 125 26.95 -33.43 3.26
CA LYS A 125 26.65 -34.85 2.97
C LYS A 125 27.10 -35.40 1.62
N ARG A 126 27.34 -34.58 0.58
CA ARG A 126 27.79 -35.09 -0.74
C ARG A 126 29.31 -35.16 -0.94
N LYS A 127 30.12 -34.59 -0.04
CA LYS A 127 31.59 -34.69 -0.13
C LYS A 127 32.18 -35.83 0.71
N ARG A 128 31.45 -36.36 1.70
CA ARG A 128 31.92 -37.46 2.57
C ARG A 128 31.72 -38.88 2.03
N GLU A 129 30.98 -39.08 0.95
CA GLU A 129 30.88 -40.40 0.30
C GLU A 129 31.88 -40.59 -0.85
N LYS A 130 32.56 -39.54 -1.31
CA LYS A 130 33.56 -39.65 -2.40
C LYS A 130 35.01 -39.81 -1.94
N GLU A 131 35.30 -39.68 -0.63
CA GLU A 131 36.61 -39.95 -0.03
C GLU A 131 36.73 -41.33 0.62
N LYS A 132 35.65 -42.13 0.64
CA LYS A 132 35.68 -43.49 1.22
C LYS A 132 35.99 -44.61 0.22
N GLU A 133 36.04 -44.32 -1.07
CA GLU A 133 36.34 -45.31 -2.13
C GLU A 133 37.70 -45.12 -2.82
N GLY A 134 38.50 -44.13 -2.41
CA GLY A 134 39.80 -43.84 -3.05
C GLY A 134 40.88 -43.56 -2.03
N GLY A 135 41.49 -44.60 -1.48
CA GLY A 135 42.61 -44.46 -0.55
C GLY A 135 43.10 -45.77 0.04
N ALA A 136 43.10 -46.84 -0.75
CA ALA A 136 44.03 -47.93 -0.50
C ALA A 136 45.45 -47.42 -0.77
N CYS A 137 46.38 -47.97 0.01
CA CYS A 137 47.83 -47.93 -0.14
C CYS A 137 48.58 -46.93 0.76
N PHE A 138 49.67 -47.49 1.30
CA PHE A 138 50.82 -46.92 2.00
C PHE A 138 50.65 -46.63 3.50
N LEU A 139 51.49 -47.09 4.42
CA LEU A 139 52.63 -48.03 4.50
C LEU A 139 52.94 -48.13 6.02
N LEU A 140 53.48 -49.29 6.47
CA LEU A 140 54.62 -49.48 7.41
C LEU A 140 54.64 -48.68 8.75
N THR A 141 55.01 -49.18 9.93
CA THR A 141 55.90 -50.27 10.35
C THR A 141 55.87 -50.32 11.89
N SER A 142 56.16 -51.51 12.44
CA SER A 142 56.93 -51.80 13.67
C SER A 142 56.45 -51.29 15.04
N GLY A 143 56.34 -52.23 15.99
CA GLY A 143 56.32 -51.93 17.43
C GLY A 143 55.97 -53.13 18.30
N THR A 144 56.94 -54.02 18.50
CA THR A 144 56.96 -55.21 19.34
C THR A 144 56.78 -54.98 20.85
N SER A 145 56.12 -55.94 21.51
CA SER A 145 56.33 -56.47 22.89
C SER A 145 56.13 -55.49 24.08
N ALA A 146 55.70 -55.90 25.28
CA ALA A 146 55.98 -57.14 26.00
C ALA A 146 54.91 -57.46 27.07
N ILE A 147 55.03 -58.71 27.56
CA ILE A 147 54.37 -59.33 28.71
C ILE A 147 54.84 -58.67 30.01
#